data_AF-A0A3C0KSH4-F1
#
_entry.id   AF-A0A3C0KSH4-F1
#
_cell.length_a   1.000
_cell.length_b   1.000
_cell.length_c   1.000
_cell.angle_alpha   90.00
_cell.angle_beta   90.00
_cell.angle_gamma   90.00
#
_symmetry.space_group_name_H-M   'P 1'
#
loop_
_entity.id
_entity.type
_entity.pdbx_description
1 polymer ?
#
loop_
_entity_poly.entity_id
_entity_poly.type
_entity_poly.pdbx_seq_one_letter_code
_entity_poly.pdbx_strand_id
1 'polypeptide(L)' 'IGGRLVIPTGSRVSQELLRVTRLSEDINEIKTEAMCGCRFVDLIGDHGWNA' A
#
# COMPACT_ATOMS: atom_id res chain seq x y z
N ILE A 1 -17.52 -4.24 -2.21
CA ILE A 1 -17.18 -3.19 -1.20
C ILE A 1 -16.61 -3.81 0.09
N GLY A 2 -15.69 -3.13 0.79
CA GLY A 2 -15.13 -3.59 2.08
C GLY A 2 -13.86 -4.45 1.97
N GLY A 3 -13.38 -4.70 0.74
CA GLY A 3 -12.09 -5.32 0.49
C GLY A 3 -10.94 -4.45 1.02
N ARG A 4 -9.84 -5.09 1.40
CA ARG A 4 -8.67 -4.44 2.01
C ARG A 4 -7.39 -4.84 1.30
N LEU A 5 -6.53 -3.87 1.04
CA LEU A 5 -5.14 -4.06 0.65
C LEU A 5 -4.26 -3.58 1.80
N VAL A 6 -3.32 -4.42 2.22
CA VAL A 6 -2.30 -4.05 3.21
C VAL A 6 -0.95 -4.15 2.51
N ILE A 7 -0.24 -3.03 2.40
CA ILE A 7 0.96 -2.93 1.56
C ILE A 7 2.00 -2.00 2.20
N PRO A 8 3.29 -2.41 2.27
CA PRO A 8 4.37 -1.50 2.64
C PRO A 8 4.65 -0.55 1.47
N THR A 9 4.64 0.76 1.75
CA THR A 9 4.91 1.79 0.74
C THR A 9 5.96 2.76 1.26
N GLY A 10 6.77 3.32 0.37
CA GLY A 10 7.82 4.26 0.73
C GLY A 10 9.07 4.06 -0.11
N SER A 11 10.17 4.62 0.37
CA SER A 11 11.48 4.47 -0.24
C SER A 11 12.10 3.10 0.09
N ARG A 12 13.19 2.73 -0.59
CA ARG A 12 13.95 1.49 -0.29
C ARG A 12 14.51 1.41 1.14
N VAL A 13 14.61 2.53 1.85
CA VAL A 13 15.21 2.62 3.19
C VAL A 13 14.22 2.91 4.30
N SER A 14 13.04 3.44 3.96
CA SER A 14 11.99 3.83 4.91
C SER A 14 10.63 3.58 4.29
N GLN A 15 9.85 2.70 4.93
CA GLN A 15 8.54 2.27 4.49
C GLN A 15 7.51 2.42 5.63
N GLU A 16 6.27 2.67 5.26
CA GLU A 16 5.10 2.67 6.13
C GLU A 16 4.11 1.61 5.65
N LEU A 17 3.54 0.86 6.59
CA LEU A 17 2.51 -0.12 6.31
C LEU A 17 1.16 0.59 6.17
N LEU A 18 0.62 0.59 4.96
CA LEU A 18 -0.67 1.19 4.67
C LEU A 18 -1.77 0.13 4.64
N ARG A 19 -2.95 0.50 5.15
CA ARG A 19 -4.21 -0.21 4.92
C ARG A 19 -5.10 0.63 4.02
N VAL A 20 -5.42 0.11 2.86
CA VAL A 20 -6.36 0.69 1.91
C VAL A 20 -7.66 -0.10 1.96
N THR A 21 -8.79 0.57 2.20
CA THR A 21 -10.12 -0.04 2.25
C THR A 21 -11.00 0.55 1.16
N ARG A 22 -11.60 -0.29 0.32
CA ARG A 22 -12.57 0.14 -0.71
C ARG A 22 -13.91 0.46 -0.07
N LEU A 23 -14.36 1.72 -0.19
CA LEU A 23 -15.56 2.23 0.48
C LEU A 23 -16.83 2.05 -0.34
N SER A 24 -16.74 2.09 -1.68
CA SER A 24 -17.90 1.92 -2.56
C SER A 24 -17.55 1.15 -3.84
N GLU A 25 -18.52 1.04 -4.77
CA GLU A 25 -18.26 0.45 -6.08
C GLU A 25 -17.40 1.39 -6.97
N ASP A 26 -17.34 2.69 -6.68
CA ASP A 26 -16.37 3.59 -7.33
C ASP A 26 -14.95 3.23 -6.87
N ILE A 27 -14.05 3.02 -7.82
CA ILE A 27 -12.65 2.65 -7.56
C ILE A 27 -11.86 3.77 -6.89
N ASN A 28 -12.28 5.03 -7.05
CA ASN A 28 -11.61 6.19 -6.47
C ASN A 28 -12.03 6.44 -5.01
N GLU A 29 -13.14 5.86 -4.58
CA GLU A 29 -13.61 5.97 -3.19
C GLU A 29 -12.93 4.92 -2.30
N ILE A 30 -11.71 5.26 -1.89
CA ILE A 30 -10.90 4.46 -0.98
C ILE A 30 -10.53 5.25 0.27
N LYS A 31 -10.42 4.54 1.41
CA LYS A 31 -9.81 5.06 2.63
C LYS A 31 -8.41 4.49 2.78
N THR A 32 -7.42 5.34 2.95
CA THR A 32 -6.03 4.95 3.22
C THR A 32 -5.66 5.33 4.65
N GLU A 33 -5.07 4.39 5.38
CA GLU A 33 -4.66 4.57 6.77
C GLU A 33 -3.20 4.09 6.93
N ALA A 34 -2.37 4.96 7.50
CA ALA A 34 -1.03 4.62 7.95
C ALA A 34 -1.08 3.85 9.28
N MET A 35 -0.49 2.65 9.32
CA MET A 35 -0.52 1.80 10.52
C MET A 35 0.74 1.93 11.35
N CYS A 36 1.92 1.80 10.74
CA CYS A 36 3.21 1.90 11.40
C CYS A 36 4.36 1.95 10.38
N GLY A 37 5.53 2.41 10.81
CA GLY A 37 6.78 2.18 10.06
C GLY A 37 7.11 0.69 10.01
N CYS A 38 7.66 0.23 8.88
CA CYS A 38 8.01 -1.17 8.67
C CYS A 38 9.26 -1.33 7.78
N ARG A 39 9.75 -2.57 7.64
CA ARG A 39 10.85 -2.92 6.75
C ARG A 39 10.55 -4.24 6.04
N PHE A 40 10.38 -4.17 4.73
CA PHE A 40 10.12 -5.28 3.82
C PHE A 40 11.15 -5.29 2.69
N VAL A 41 11.19 -6.42 1.96
CA VAL A 41 11.89 -6.49 0.68
C VAL A 41 11.26 -5.54 -0.35
N ASP A 42 12.05 -5.14 -1.34
CA ASP A 42 11.56 -4.28 -2.43
C ASP A 42 10.51 -5.02 -3.27
N LEU A 43 9.40 -4.33 -3.57
CA LEU A 43 8.42 -4.79 -4.55
C LEU A 43 8.99 -4.54 -5.96
N ILE A 44 9.55 -5.57 -6.59
CA ILE A 44 10.12 -5.48 -7.95
C ILE A 44 9.06 -5.86 -9.00
N GLY A 45 8.90 -5.05 -10.05
CA GLY A 45 7.99 -5.33 -11.17
C GLY A 45 7.47 -4.07 -11.88
N ASP A 46 6.57 -4.24 -12.84
CA ASP A 46 6.07 -3.18 -13.75
C ASP A 46 5.50 -1.95 -13.03
N HIS A 47 4.96 -2.13 -11.82
CA HIS A 47 4.39 -1.07 -10.99
C HIS A 47 5.16 -0.87 -9.67
N GLY A 48 6.34 -1.48 -9.56
CA GLY A 48 7.21 -1.40 -8.39
C GLY A 48 8.56 -0.78 -8.74
N TRP A 49 9.59 -1.21 -8.02
CA TRP A 49 10.96 -0.85 -8.30
C TRP A 49 11.51 -1.63 -9.49
N ASN A 50 12.37 -0.98 -10.27
CA ASN A 50 13.25 -1.69 -11.20
C ASN A 50 14.26 -2.52 -10.42
N ALA A 51 14.58 -3.70 -10.95
CA ALA A 51 15.66 -4.55 -10.46
C ALA A 51 17.02 -3.85 -10.62
#